data_AF-A0A954KP39-F1
#
_entry.id   AF-A0A954KP39-F1
#
_cell.length_a   1.000
_cell.length_b   1.000
_cell.length_c   1.000
_cell.angle_alpha   90.00
_cell.angle_beta   90.00
_cell.angle_gamma   90.00
#
_symmetry.space_group_name_H-M   'P 1'
#
loop_
_entity.id
_entity.type
_entity.pdbx_description
1 polymer ?
#
loop_
_entity_poly.entity_id
_entity_poly.type
_entity_poly.pdbx_seq_one_letter_code
_entity_poly.pdbx_strand_id
1 'polypeptide(L)'
;MVRIFSGRKQTEVPEYHRSISDSRTGVEPEKKRLNAYIPFRNAWISGGLPVACDLIRAMSDDGIKGRPNAVDVQDWQRFSHADILSQMQNFEAIAGNLIRAREQPVAQRTDLLRSACPEIVRLIETDRGLSGPTIFWGRSVNLDEFTKSVIVDASILETILHLGGRPTNLSSPHAGLQHTYGYLFSLIETPFGKKRDRWVSNTLELSLGLPDDVLGPAPKQGTLLSNATWLAGQIAFQGHDRRSWLQRCLARHVSDPLKNLSIDKMPGVRFTEVVALPLAGGGKSPLELVTDLVELPLAAEKGFAERWLLVYSIHDHHKSSPQLVTLFTVTDEFVDALRDRAAKRKRSDVRLRYNAWYPRMTQGHYSGTITLKARETR
;
A
#
# COMPACT_ATOMS: atom_id res chain seq x y z
N MET A 1 52.45 -35.96 3.20
CA MET A 1 52.61 -35.45 1.82
C MET A 1 51.23 -35.03 1.33
N VAL A 2 50.93 -33.73 1.44
CA VAL A 2 49.61 -33.11 1.23
C VAL A 2 49.60 -32.48 -0.17
N ARG A 3 48.58 -32.76 -0.99
CA ARG A 3 48.35 -32.05 -2.26
C ARG A 3 47.16 -31.11 -2.11
N ILE A 4 47.45 -29.83 -2.22
CA ILE A 4 46.53 -28.71 -2.32
C ILE A 4 46.28 -28.47 -3.81
N PHE A 5 45.02 -28.34 -4.24
CA PHE A 5 44.68 -27.71 -5.52
C PHE A 5 43.66 -26.60 -5.27
N SER A 6 44.14 -25.37 -5.47
CA SER A 6 43.40 -24.12 -5.55
C SER A 6 42.86 -23.91 -6.96
N GLY A 7 41.71 -23.25 -7.07
CA GLY A 7 41.13 -22.89 -8.37
C GLY A 7 39.77 -22.22 -8.29
N ARG A 8 39.70 -21.02 -7.69
CA ARG A 8 38.54 -20.12 -7.85
C ARG A 8 38.75 -19.27 -9.11
N LYS A 9 37.85 -19.38 -10.09
CA LYS A 9 37.69 -18.38 -11.15
C LYS A 9 36.76 -17.28 -10.64
N GLN A 10 37.27 -16.04 -10.64
CA GLN A 10 36.46 -14.82 -10.56
C GLN A 10 35.65 -14.70 -11.86
N THR A 11 34.34 -14.54 -11.76
CA THR A 11 33.50 -14.09 -12.86
C THR A 11 33.35 -12.58 -12.75
N GLU A 12 33.93 -11.88 -13.73
CA GLU A 12 33.75 -10.45 -13.95
C GLU A 12 32.28 -10.14 -14.26
N VAL A 13 31.78 -9.04 -13.70
CA VAL A 13 30.47 -8.47 -13.97
C VAL A 13 30.63 -7.46 -15.10
N PRO A 14 29.83 -7.48 -16.18
CA PRO A 14 29.98 -6.51 -17.25
C PRO A 14 29.37 -5.16 -16.86
N GLU A 15 30.19 -4.11 -16.95
CA GLU A 15 29.79 -2.70 -16.91
C GLU A 15 28.86 -2.37 -18.08
N TYR A 16 27.71 -1.75 -17.77
CA TYR A 16 26.74 -1.30 -18.75
C TYR A 16 26.99 0.18 -19.07
N HIS A 17 27.76 0.46 -20.12
CA HIS A 17 27.76 1.77 -20.76
C HIS A 17 26.61 1.86 -21.76
N ARG A 18 25.64 2.77 -21.52
CA ARG A 18 24.66 3.19 -22.53
C ARG A 18 25.14 4.47 -23.19
N SER A 19 25.50 4.38 -24.47
CA SER A 19 25.51 5.52 -25.38
C SER A 19 24.09 5.76 -25.88
N ILE A 20 23.60 6.99 -25.77
CA ILE A 20 22.36 7.45 -26.39
C ILE A 20 22.78 8.31 -27.57
N SER A 21 22.52 7.84 -28.79
CA SER A 21 22.60 8.65 -30.00
C SER A 21 21.24 9.27 -30.29
N ASP A 22 21.27 10.59 -30.48
CA ASP A 22 20.19 11.45 -30.93
C ASP A 22 19.62 10.99 -32.29
N SER A 23 18.29 10.94 -32.39
CA SER A 23 17.60 11.22 -33.65
C SER A 23 16.27 11.92 -33.36
N ARG A 24 16.26 13.21 -33.67
CA ARG A 24 15.09 14.08 -33.70
C ARG A 24 14.18 13.67 -34.86
N THR A 25 12.92 13.40 -34.57
CA THR A 25 11.82 13.73 -35.50
C THR A 25 10.65 14.25 -34.68
N GLY A 26 10.22 15.46 -35.00
CA GLY A 26 9.17 16.18 -34.28
C GLY A 26 7.79 15.73 -34.71
N VAL A 27 6.91 15.56 -33.73
CA VAL A 27 5.46 15.68 -33.88
C VAL A 27 4.95 16.34 -32.60
N GLU A 28 4.31 17.48 -32.77
CA GLU A 28 3.74 18.33 -31.74
C GLU A 28 2.40 17.74 -31.24
N PRO A 29 2.18 17.52 -29.93
CA PRO A 29 0.87 17.13 -29.44
C PRO A 29 0.05 18.34 -28.97
N GLU A 30 -1.10 18.46 -29.61
CA GLU A 30 -2.24 19.32 -29.36
C GLU A 30 -2.63 19.36 -27.86
N LYS A 31 -2.49 20.53 -27.23
CA LYS A 31 -2.90 20.79 -25.84
C LYS A 31 -4.42 20.89 -25.72
N LYS A 32 -5.10 19.80 -25.37
CA LYS A 32 -6.48 19.88 -24.85
C LYS A 32 -6.47 20.32 -23.39
N ARG A 33 -6.99 21.53 -23.17
CA ARG A 33 -7.29 22.14 -21.87
C ARG A 33 -8.40 21.36 -21.17
N LEU A 34 -8.16 20.91 -19.94
CA LEU A 34 -9.21 20.56 -18.96
C LEU A 34 -9.08 21.55 -17.80
N ASN A 35 -9.87 22.62 -17.88
CA ASN A 35 -10.19 23.51 -16.77
C ASN A 35 -11.62 23.20 -16.35
N ALA A 36 -11.82 22.78 -15.10
CA ALA A 36 -12.99 23.15 -14.29
C ALA A 36 -12.70 22.77 -12.84
N TYR A 37 -12.16 23.75 -12.10
CA TYR A 37 -12.02 23.76 -10.65
C TYR A 37 -13.28 24.46 -10.11
N ILE A 38 -14.01 23.84 -9.18
CA ILE A 38 -15.09 24.51 -8.42
C ILE A 38 -14.77 24.32 -6.93
N PRO A 39 -14.65 25.40 -6.13
CA PRO A 39 -14.43 25.28 -4.69
C PRO A 39 -15.77 25.20 -3.96
N PHE A 40 -15.89 24.32 -2.97
CA PHE A 40 -16.93 24.43 -1.95
C PHE A 40 -16.31 24.63 -0.57
N ARG A 41 -16.63 25.79 0.02
CA ARG A 41 -16.36 26.18 1.40
C ARG A 41 -17.60 25.92 2.25
N ASN A 42 -17.36 25.43 3.46
CA ASN A 42 -18.09 25.61 4.72
C ASN A 42 -19.58 25.21 4.79
N ALA A 43 -19.87 24.23 5.65
CA ALA A 43 -21.03 24.26 6.53
C ALA A 43 -20.67 23.63 7.88
N TRP A 44 -20.55 24.49 8.90
CA TRP A 44 -20.57 24.13 10.32
C TRP A 44 -22.02 23.92 10.76
N ILE A 45 -22.32 22.85 11.50
CA ILE A 45 -23.43 22.84 12.48
C ILE A 45 -22.97 22.12 13.76
N SER A 46 -23.21 22.84 14.84
CA SER A 46 -23.07 22.56 16.27
C SER A 46 -23.98 21.46 16.81
N GLY A 47 -23.50 20.71 17.81
CA GLY A 47 -24.32 19.94 18.74
C GLY A 47 -23.47 19.14 19.71
N GLY A 48 -23.48 19.51 20.99
CA GLY A 48 -22.60 18.94 22.03
C GLY A 48 -23.25 17.93 23.00
N LEU A 49 -22.36 17.28 23.75
CA LEU A 49 -22.46 16.67 25.10
C LEU A 49 -23.15 15.28 25.24
N PRO A 50 -22.92 14.51 26.34
CA PRO A 50 -21.65 13.89 26.80
C PRO A 50 -21.84 12.42 27.28
N VAL A 51 -20.86 11.86 28.03
CA VAL A 51 -20.84 10.59 28.84
C VAL A 51 -20.32 9.37 28.05
N ALA A 52 -19.32 8.58 28.48
CA ALA A 52 -19.00 8.06 29.81
C ALA A 52 -17.50 7.75 30.04
N CYS A 53 -17.05 7.93 31.29
CA CYS A 53 -15.69 7.73 31.80
C CYS A 53 -15.50 6.46 32.66
N ASP A 54 -16.30 5.40 32.50
CA ASP A 54 -16.34 4.30 33.49
C ASP A 54 -15.52 3.04 33.14
N LEU A 55 -14.30 3.18 32.62
CA LEU A 55 -13.44 2.01 32.34
C LEU A 55 -12.02 2.04 32.93
N ILE A 56 -11.78 2.85 33.97
CA ILE A 56 -10.45 2.98 34.60
C ILE A 56 -10.32 2.22 35.94
N ARG A 57 -11.36 1.54 36.44
CA ARG A 57 -11.33 0.90 37.78
C ARG A 57 -11.12 -0.62 37.83
N ALA A 58 -10.83 -1.31 36.73
CA ALA A 58 -10.78 -2.78 36.72
C ALA A 58 -9.42 -3.42 36.37
N MET A 59 -8.31 -2.67 36.33
CA MET A 59 -7.00 -3.23 35.91
C MET A 59 -5.85 -2.99 36.89
N SER A 60 -6.14 -2.81 38.18
CA SER A 60 -5.13 -2.78 39.24
C SER A 60 -5.24 -4.06 40.06
N ASP A 61 -4.74 -5.17 39.52
CA ASP A 61 -4.26 -6.34 40.27
C ASP A 61 -3.58 -7.28 39.28
N ASP A 62 -2.28 -7.07 39.04
CA ASP A 62 -1.31 -8.15 38.89
C ASP A 62 0.10 -7.58 38.71
N GLY A 63 0.91 -7.79 39.74
CA GLY A 63 2.28 -7.32 39.83
C GLY A 63 3.20 -8.08 38.87
N ILE A 64 3.72 -7.37 37.86
CA ILE A 64 4.92 -7.78 37.12
C ILE A 64 5.89 -6.60 37.07
N LYS A 65 6.94 -6.68 37.88
CA LYS A 65 8.08 -5.73 37.87
C LYS A 65 9.00 -6.06 36.68
N GLY A 66 9.29 -5.07 35.85
CA GLY A 66 10.40 -5.14 34.88
C GLY A 66 10.06 -4.89 33.41
N ARG A 67 9.26 -3.85 33.08
CA ARG A 67 9.17 -3.33 31.70
C ARG A 67 9.90 -1.98 31.58
N PRO A 68 10.54 -1.68 30.43
CA PRO A 68 11.12 -0.37 30.17
C PRO A 68 10.01 0.69 30.26
N ASN A 69 10.35 1.84 30.86
CA ASN A 69 9.46 2.96 31.15
C ASN A 69 8.41 3.14 30.05
N ALA A 70 7.15 2.91 30.41
CA ALA A 70 6.04 3.36 29.60
C ALA A 70 6.23 4.87 29.40
N VAL A 71 6.40 5.29 28.16
CA VAL A 71 6.26 6.70 27.79
C VAL A 71 4.92 7.14 28.34
N ASP A 72 4.94 8.22 29.12
CA ASP A 72 3.79 8.76 29.84
C ASP A 72 2.63 9.01 28.85
N VAL A 73 1.65 8.11 28.86
CA VAL A 73 0.50 8.12 27.94
C VAL A 73 -0.47 9.25 28.33
N GLN A 74 -0.28 9.91 29.49
CA GLN A 74 -1.24 10.86 30.03
C GLN A 74 -1.14 12.29 29.46
N ASP A 75 -0.03 12.67 28.82
CA ASP A 75 0.14 14.06 28.35
C ASP A 75 -0.47 14.37 26.97
N TRP A 76 -0.98 13.35 26.26
CA TRP A 76 -1.44 13.48 24.86
C TRP A 76 -2.95 13.62 24.68
N GLN A 77 -3.76 13.43 25.74
CA GLN A 77 -5.19 13.74 25.71
C GLN A 77 -5.48 15.25 25.52
N ARG A 78 -4.45 16.10 25.43
CA ARG A 78 -4.56 17.55 25.25
C ARG A 78 -4.58 18.02 23.80
N PHE A 79 -4.23 17.18 22.82
CA PHE A 79 -4.29 17.59 21.42
C PHE A 79 -5.65 17.27 20.83
N SER A 80 -6.32 18.27 20.27
CA SER A 80 -7.55 18.02 19.53
C SER A 80 -7.22 17.24 18.25
N HIS A 81 -8.19 16.48 17.73
CA HIS A 81 -8.05 15.81 16.42
C HIS A 81 -7.70 16.82 15.32
N ALA A 82 -8.15 18.08 15.43
CA ALA A 82 -7.80 19.16 14.52
C ALA A 82 -6.32 19.58 14.61
N ASP A 83 -5.73 19.58 15.81
CA ASP A 83 -4.30 19.88 15.99
C ASP A 83 -3.41 18.77 15.44
N ILE A 84 -3.84 17.51 15.62
CA ILE A 84 -3.19 16.34 15.02
C ILE A 84 -3.26 16.44 13.49
N LEU A 85 -4.43 16.71 12.93
CA LEU A 85 -4.59 16.87 11.47
C LEU A 85 -3.78 18.06 10.93
N SER A 86 -3.73 19.18 11.64
CA SER A 86 -2.95 20.37 11.28
C SER A 86 -1.44 20.10 11.26
N GLN A 87 -0.91 19.40 12.27
CA GLN A 87 0.51 19.00 12.31
C GLN A 87 0.84 17.92 11.27
N MET A 88 -0.10 17.01 10.98
CA MET A 88 0.05 15.96 9.97
C MET A 88 -0.08 16.48 8.53
N GLN A 89 -0.67 17.65 8.33
CA GLN A 89 -0.90 18.21 6.99
C GLN A 89 0.36 18.73 6.29
N ASN A 90 1.52 18.73 6.94
CA ASN A 90 2.76 19.14 6.28
C ASN A 90 3.70 17.98 5.91
N PHE A 91 3.15 16.88 5.39
CA PHE A 91 3.95 15.77 4.86
C PHE A 91 5.00 16.21 3.82
N GLU A 92 4.73 17.29 3.08
CA GLU A 92 5.68 17.84 2.11
C GLU A 92 6.92 18.44 2.78
N ALA A 93 6.76 19.28 3.81
CA ALA A 93 7.91 19.83 4.52
C ALA A 93 8.68 18.75 5.28
N ILE A 94 7.99 17.77 5.86
CA ILE A 94 8.63 16.63 6.54
C ILE A 94 9.46 15.82 5.53
N ALA A 95 8.89 15.49 4.37
CA ALA A 95 9.62 14.84 3.29
C ALA A 95 10.83 15.66 2.85
N GLY A 96 10.68 16.98 2.67
CA GLY A 96 11.79 17.88 2.33
C GLY A 96 12.91 17.89 3.37
N ASN A 97 12.57 17.85 4.67
CA ASN A 97 13.54 17.74 5.76
C ASN A 97 14.29 16.40 5.71
N LEU A 98 13.59 15.29 5.51
CA LEU A 98 14.21 13.97 5.42
C LEU A 98 15.13 13.84 4.21
N ILE A 99 14.72 14.39 3.05
CA ILE A 99 15.54 14.42 1.83
C ILE A 99 16.81 15.25 2.05
N ARG A 100 16.72 16.41 2.73
CA ARG A 100 17.90 17.19 3.13
C ARG A 100 18.83 16.42 4.05
N ALA A 101 18.28 15.52 4.87
CA ALA A 101 19.02 14.65 5.78
C ALA A 101 19.41 13.29 5.15
N ARG A 102 19.36 13.11 3.82
CA ARG A 102 19.61 11.81 3.16
C ARG A 102 20.98 11.21 3.43
N GLU A 103 22.00 12.05 3.65
CA GLU A 103 23.37 11.62 3.95
C GLU A 103 23.53 11.23 5.44
N GLN A 104 22.53 11.53 6.28
CA GLN A 104 22.59 11.18 7.70
C GLN A 104 22.28 9.69 7.91
N PRO A 105 22.83 9.08 8.98
CA PRO A 105 22.50 7.72 9.38
C PRO A 105 20.98 7.52 9.54
N VAL A 106 20.49 6.33 9.20
CA VAL A 106 19.05 6.01 9.27
C VAL A 106 18.45 6.26 10.66
N ALA A 107 19.24 6.07 11.73
CA ALA A 107 18.83 6.36 13.11
C ALA A 107 18.50 7.85 13.31
N GLN A 108 19.36 8.77 12.82
CA GLN A 108 19.11 10.20 12.93
C GLN A 108 17.91 10.64 12.07
N ARG A 109 17.76 10.08 10.86
CA ARG A 109 16.55 10.31 10.05
C ARG A 109 15.29 9.79 10.75
N THR A 110 15.40 8.69 11.49
CA THR A 110 14.31 8.15 12.31
C THR A 110 13.95 9.10 13.43
N ASP A 111 14.93 9.71 14.10
CA ASP A 111 14.70 10.71 15.15
C ASP A 111 14.05 11.99 14.60
N LEU A 112 14.47 12.43 13.40
CA LEU A 112 13.83 13.54 12.69
C LEU A 112 12.37 13.24 12.38
N LEU A 113 12.07 12.05 11.85
CA LEU A 113 10.70 11.64 11.55
C LEU A 113 9.86 11.50 12.83
N ARG A 114 10.42 10.94 13.91
CA ARG A 114 9.74 10.80 15.20
C ARG A 114 9.43 12.16 15.83
N SER A 115 10.33 13.12 15.70
CA SER A 115 10.10 14.49 16.20
C SER A 115 9.03 15.21 15.38
N ALA A 116 8.99 14.98 14.07
CA ALA A 116 8.06 15.67 13.17
C ALA A 116 6.64 15.06 13.15
N CYS A 117 6.51 13.74 13.25
CA CYS A 117 5.23 13.05 13.26
C CYS A 117 5.30 11.79 14.16
N PRO A 118 5.31 11.96 15.49
CA PRO A 118 5.49 10.85 16.44
C PRO A 118 4.43 9.76 16.28
N GLU A 119 3.20 10.15 15.93
CA GLU A 119 2.09 9.21 15.75
C GLU A 119 2.31 8.28 14.56
N ILE A 120 2.76 8.79 13.39
CA ILE A 120 3.07 7.93 12.24
C ILE A 120 4.17 6.92 12.59
N VAL A 121 5.20 7.36 13.31
CA VAL A 121 6.27 6.47 13.76
C VAL A 121 5.72 5.37 14.67
N ARG A 122 4.89 5.73 15.65
CA ARG A 122 4.22 4.78 16.55
C ARG A 122 3.39 3.76 15.78
N LEU A 123 2.65 4.17 14.75
CA LEU A 123 1.84 3.27 13.92
C LEU A 123 2.73 2.30 13.12
N ILE A 124 3.81 2.78 12.49
CA ILE A 124 4.76 1.92 11.77
C ILE A 124 5.39 0.89 12.71
N GLU A 125 5.79 1.31 13.91
CA GLU A 125 6.37 0.43 14.93
C GLU A 125 5.35 -0.60 15.44
N THR A 126 4.08 -0.21 15.56
CA THR A 126 2.97 -1.11 15.95
C THR A 126 2.73 -2.19 14.90
N ASP A 127 2.92 -1.87 13.61
CA ASP A 127 2.72 -2.82 12.50
C ASP A 127 3.86 -3.82 12.29
N ARG A 128 4.96 -3.64 13.05
CA ARG A 128 6.11 -4.53 13.03
C ARG A 128 5.74 -5.91 13.59
N GLY A 129 6.38 -6.95 13.06
CA GLY A 129 6.37 -8.28 13.64
C GLY A 129 5.82 -9.38 12.72
N LEU A 130 5.84 -10.61 13.24
CA LEU A 130 5.48 -11.83 12.49
C LEU A 130 3.97 -12.10 12.46
N SER A 131 3.19 -11.40 13.28
CA SER A 131 1.71 -11.43 13.29
C SER A 131 1.08 -10.11 12.83
N GLY A 132 1.90 -9.09 12.54
CA GLY A 132 1.44 -7.78 12.09
C GLY A 132 0.98 -7.76 10.62
N PRO A 133 0.38 -6.66 10.14
CA PRO A 133 -0.18 -6.59 8.80
C PRO A 133 0.87 -6.74 7.68
N THR A 134 2.13 -6.44 7.99
CA THR A 134 3.23 -6.51 7.03
C THR A 134 3.45 -7.93 6.45
N ILE A 135 3.07 -9.02 7.13
CA ILE A 135 3.25 -10.38 6.56
C ILE A 135 2.34 -10.70 5.37
N PHE A 136 1.32 -9.88 5.11
CA PHE A 136 0.34 -10.11 4.04
C PHE A 136 0.76 -9.49 2.71
N TRP A 137 1.83 -8.70 2.70
CA TRP A 137 2.25 -7.94 1.54
C TRP A 137 3.45 -8.58 0.84
N GLY A 138 3.47 -8.39 -0.48
CA GLY A 138 4.59 -8.70 -1.34
C GLY A 138 5.54 -7.52 -1.44
N ARG A 139 6.05 -7.30 -2.65
CA ARG A 139 7.05 -6.29 -2.94
C ARG A 139 6.59 -5.43 -4.10
N SER A 140 7.07 -4.20 -4.11
CA SER A 140 6.75 -3.21 -5.13
C SER A 140 8.02 -2.64 -5.75
N VAL A 141 7.85 -1.93 -6.85
CA VAL A 141 8.86 -1.09 -7.49
C VAL A 141 8.64 0.35 -7.02
N ASN A 142 9.73 1.06 -6.74
CA ASN A 142 9.69 2.48 -6.35
C ASN A 142 9.76 3.43 -7.56
N LEU A 143 8.96 3.14 -8.60
CA LEU A 143 8.92 3.87 -9.84
C LEU A 143 7.49 3.94 -10.34
N ASP A 144 7.00 5.13 -10.66
CA ASP A 144 5.64 5.32 -11.18
C ASP A 144 5.56 4.95 -12.66
N GLU A 145 4.55 4.16 -13.05
CA GLU A 145 4.42 3.64 -14.42
C GLU A 145 4.19 4.74 -15.46
N PHE A 146 3.55 5.86 -15.09
CA PHE A 146 3.18 6.92 -16.04
C PHE A 146 4.24 8.01 -16.14
N THR A 147 4.69 8.51 -14.99
CA THR A 147 5.66 9.61 -14.91
C THR A 147 7.11 9.13 -15.00
N LYS A 148 7.36 7.81 -14.89
CA LYS A 148 8.69 7.20 -14.81
C LYS A 148 9.56 7.82 -13.71
N SER A 149 8.93 8.39 -12.69
CA SER A 149 9.58 9.09 -11.59
C SER A 149 9.59 8.23 -10.34
N VAL A 150 10.60 8.45 -9.48
CA VAL A 150 10.71 7.76 -8.18
C VAL A 150 9.51 8.13 -7.32
N ILE A 151 8.80 7.14 -6.79
CA ILE A 151 7.55 7.41 -6.05
C ILE A 151 7.84 8.02 -4.68
N VAL A 152 8.77 7.43 -3.94
CA VAL A 152 9.20 7.90 -2.61
C VAL A 152 10.71 8.04 -2.63
N ASP A 153 11.26 9.15 -2.12
CA ASP A 153 12.71 9.29 -2.04
C ASP A 153 13.34 8.10 -1.28
N ALA A 154 14.49 7.64 -1.75
CA ALA A 154 15.18 6.48 -1.21
C ALA A 154 15.46 6.61 0.30
N SER A 155 15.81 7.81 0.76
CA SER A 155 16.11 8.07 2.17
C SER A 155 14.86 7.95 3.05
N ILE A 156 13.72 8.45 2.58
CA ILE A 156 12.44 8.34 3.29
C ILE A 156 12.03 6.87 3.37
N LEU A 157 12.10 6.16 2.24
CA LEU A 157 11.67 4.77 2.16
C LEU A 157 12.55 3.85 3.02
N GLU A 158 13.87 4.07 3.03
CA GLU A 158 14.78 3.35 3.92
C GLU A 158 14.43 3.57 5.40
N THR A 159 14.14 4.81 5.81
CA THR A 159 13.73 5.13 7.18
C THR A 159 12.44 4.41 7.56
N ILE A 160 11.43 4.38 6.67
CA ILE A 160 10.17 3.68 6.91
C ILE A 160 10.37 2.15 7.01
N LEU A 161 11.18 1.57 6.12
CA LEU A 161 11.49 0.14 6.15
C LEU A 161 12.22 -0.25 7.44
N HIS A 162 13.17 0.60 7.88
CA HIS A 162 13.89 0.43 9.14
C HIS A 162 12.93 0.41 10.34
N LEU A 163 12.07 1.41 10.45
CA LEU A 163 11.04 1.49 11.50
C LEU A 163 10.10 0.28 11.50
N GLY A 164 9.65 -0.14 10.31
CA GLY A 164 8.78 -1.32 10.15
C GLY A 164 9.48 -2.66 10.39
N GLY A 165 10.78 -2.66 10.73
CA GLY A 165 11.59 -3.86 10.95
C GLY A 165 11.69 -4.74 9.69
N ARG A 166 11.67 -4.13 8.50
CA ARG A 166 11.75 -4.83 7.21
C ARG A 166 13.12 -4.61 6.55
N PRO A 167 13.60 -5.58 5.75
CA PRO A 167 14.85 -5.42 5.02
C PRO A 167 14.83 -4.17 4.13
N THR A 168 15.88 -3.36 4.19
CA THR A 168 16.08 -2.12 3.42
C THR A 168 16.51 -2.41 1.98
N ASN A 169 15.70 -3.19 1.26
CA ASN A 169 15.93 -3.46 -0.16
C ASN A 169 15.13 -2.48 -1.02
N LEU A 170 15.79 -1.43 -1.48
CA LEU A 170 15.19 -0.33 -2.21
C LEU A 170 14.89 -0.64 -3.69
N SER A 171 15.47 -1.70 -4.26
CA SER A 171 15.12 -2.14 -5.63
C SER A 171 13.78 -2.87 -5.68
N SER A 172 13.32 -3.36 -4.54
CA SER A 172 12.05 -4.06 -4.39
C SER A 172 11.50 -3.88 -2.97
N PRO A 173 11.17 -2.65 -2.55
CA PRO A 173 10.68 -2.38 -1.20
C PRO A 173 9.43 -3.17 -0.82
N HIS A 174 9.15 -3.22 0.48
CA HIS A 174 7.95 -3.85 1.02
C HIS A 174 6.69 -3.08 0.58
N ALA A 175 5.80 -3.77 -0.15
CA ALA A 175 4.69 -3.12 -0.84
C ALA A 175 3.76 -2.36 0.11
N GLY A 176 3.33 -3.00 1.21
CA GLY A 176 2.43 -2.34 2.17
C GLY A 176 3.03 -1.08 2.78
N LEU A 177 4.33 -1.08 3.11
CA LEU A 177 4.96 0.06 3.77
C LEU A 177 5.20 1.21 2.80
N GLN A 178 5.58 0.91 1.55
CA GLN A 178 5.70 1.94 0.51
C GLN A 178 4.33 2.52 0.16
N HIS A 179 3.33 1.67 -0.09
CA HIS A 179 2.02 2.10 -0.57
C HIS A 179 1.16 2.78 0.49
N THR A 180 1.41 2.57 1.79
CA THR A 180 0.76 3.32 2.88
C THR A 180 1.64 4.47 3.34
N TYR A 181 2.53 4.22 4.31
CA TYR A 181 3.33 5.24 4.97
C TYR A 181 4.27 5.97 4.00
N GLY A 182 4.85 5.26 3.02
CA GLY A 182 5.69 5.90 2.00
C GLY A 182 4.93 6.89 1.13
N TYR A 183 3.66 6.61 0.80
CA TYR A 183 2.84 7.50 -0.03
C TYR A 183 2.50 8.81 0.66
N LEU A 184 2.36 8.83 1.99
CA LEU A 184 2.14 10.07 2.74
C LEU A 184 3.24 11.11 2.43
N PHE A 185 4.49 10.66 2.37
CA PHE A 185 5.68 11.49 2.13
C PHE A 185 6.11 11.57 0.65
N SER A 186 5.32 11.01 -0.27
CA SER A 186 5.61 11.05 -1.70
C SER A 186 5.46 12.47 -2.25
N LEU A 187 6.48 13.00 -2.93
CA LEU A 187 6.43 14.35 -3.51
C LEU A 187 6.03 14.36 -5.00
N ILE A 188 5.80 13.21 -5.60
CA ILE A 188 5.47 13.16 -7.03
C ILE A 188 4.04 13.61 -7.30
N GLU A 189 3.89 14.39 -8.36
CA GLU A 189 2.61 14.68 -8.98
C GLU A 189 2.42 13.75 -10.17
N THR A 190 1.24 13.16 -10.28
CA THR A 190 0.87 12.29 -11.40
C THR A 190 -0.33 12.87 -12.13
N PRO A 191 -0.65 12.36 -13.34
CA PRO A 191 -1.88 12.75 -14.03
C PRO A 191 -3.17 12.51 -13.21
N PHE A 192 -3.09 11.70 -12.15
CA PHE A 192 -4.19 11.35 -11.27
C PHE A 192 -4.10 12.02 -9.89
N GLY A 193 -3.28 13.07 -9.74
CA GLY A 193 -3.04 13.74 -8.46
C GLY A 193 -1.80 13.22 -7.71
N LYS A 194 -1.69 13.56 -6.43
CA LYS A 194 -0.55 13.17 -5.59
C LYS A 194 -0.78 11.77 -5.03
N LYS A 195 0.29 10.99 -4.86
CA LYS A 195 0.16 9.63 -4.30
C LYS A 195 -0.39 9.62 -2.87
N ARG A 196 -0.10 10.67 -2.08
CA ARG A 196 -0.63 10.83 -0.72
C ARG A 196 -2.14 10.95 -0.66
N ASP A 197 -2.78 11.47 -1.72
CA ASP A 197 -4.23 11.76 -1.76
C ASP A 197 -5.06 10.50 -1.50
N ARG A 198 -4.49 9.32 -1.80
CA ARG A 198 -5.06 8.00 -1.49
C ARG A 198 -5.41 7.80 0.00
N TRP A 199 -4.68 8.44 0.90
CA TRP A 199 -4.82 8.24 2.35
C TRP A 199 -5.15 9.52 3.11
N VAL A 200 -4.97 10.69 2.51
CA VAL A 200 -5.36 11.96 3.14
C VAL A 200 -6.76 12.42 2.72
N SER A 201 -7.30 11.89 1.63
CA SER A 201 -8.72 12.05 1.28
C SER A 201 -9.57 11.02 2.01
N ASN A 202 -10.79 11.40 2.37
CA ASN A 202 -11.81 10.50 2.94
C ASN A 202 -12.73 9.88 1.86
N THR A 203 -12.43 10.05 0.57
CA THR A 203 -13.25 9.54 -0.53
C THR A 203 -13.52 8.03 -0.41
N LEU A 204 -12.51 7.23 -0.06
CA LEU A 204 -12.65 5.78 0.05
C LEU A 204 -13.54 5.40 1.23
N GLU A 205 -13.35 6.02 2.40
CA GLU A 205 -14.22 5.81 3.56
C GLU A 205 -15.67 6.18 3.25
N LEU A 206 -15.90 7.36 2.68
CA LEU A 206 -17.24 7.83 2.31
C LEU A 206 -17.91 6.91 1.29
N SER A 207 -17.15 6.39 0.32
CA SER A 207 -17.65 5.46 -0.70
C SER A 207 -18.04 4.09 -0.14
N LEU A 208 -17.45 3.71 1.00
CA LEU A 208 -17.73 2.48 1.74
C LEU A 208 -18.75 2.67 2.89
N GLY A 209 -19.16 3.91 3.16
CA GLY A 209 -20.01 4.23 4.32
C GLY A 209 -19.29 4.09 5.66
N LEU A 210 -17.97 4.28 5.67
CA LEU A 210 -17.13 4.24 6.87
C LEU A 210 -16.95 5.66 7.46
N PRO A 211 -16.65 5.79 8.76
CA PRO A 211 -16.13 7.02 9.34
C PRO A 211 -14.84 7.47 8.63
N ASP A 212 -14.59 8.78 8.58
CA ASP A 212 -13.50 9.43 7.84
C ASP A 212 -12.10 9.28 8.47
N ASP A 213 -12.01 8.55 9.59
CA ASP A 213 -10.79 8.31 10.35
C ASP A 213 -10.38 6.82 10.33
N VAL A 214 -10.85 6.06 9.35
CA VAL A 214 -10.61 4.61 9.30
C VAL A 214 -9.41 4.24 8.44
N LEU A 215 -9.24 4.85 7.26
CA LEU A 215 -8.12 4.61 6.34
C LEU A 215 -7.21 5.84 6.22
N GLY A 216 -7.38 6.81 7.12
CA GLY A 216 -6.56 8.00 7.21
C GLY A 216 -5.17 7.78 7.83
N PRO A 217 -4.31 8.82 7.87
CA PRO A 217 -2.93 8.72 8.35
C PRO A 217 -2.84 8.50 9.87
N ALA A 218 -3.84 8.94 10.64
CA ALA A 218 -3.95 8.73 12.09
C ALA A 218 -5.35 8.19 12.42
N PRO A 219 -5.60 6.89 12.18
CA PRO A 219 -6.91 6.33 12.44
C PRO A 219 -7.16 6.23 13.95
N LYS A 220 -8.41 6.42 14.39
CA LYS A 220 -8.78 6.30 15.82
C LYS A 220 -8.63 4.88 16.36
N GLN A 221 -8.76 3.88 15.49
CA GLN A 221 -8.62 2.47 15.82
C GLN A 221 -7.81 1.73 14.76
N GLY A 222 -6.93 0.84 15.23
CA GLY A 222 -5.97 0.15 14.37
C GLY A 222 -4.84 1.05 13.90
N THR A 223 -4.25 0.71 12.76
CA THR A 223 -3.23 1.51 12.07
C THR A 223 -3.64 1.66 10.61
N LEU A 224 -3.03 2.62 9.89
CA LEU A 224 -3.27 2.78 8.46
C LEU A 224 -3.00 1.46 7.71
N LEU A 225 -1.86 0.84 7.98
CA LEU A 225 -1.50 -0.40 7.31
C LEU A 225 -2.38 -1.57 7.74
N SER A 226 -2.75 -1.72 9.02
CA SER A 226 -3.61 -2.83 9.45
C SER A 226 -5.01 -2.73 8.84
N ASN A 227 -5.59 -1.52 8.83
CA ASN A 227 -6.91 -1.24 8.27
C ASN A 227 -6.92 -1.46 6.74
N ALA A 228 -5.91 -0.94 6.02
CA ALA A 228 -5.76 -1.18 4.60
C ALA A 228 -5.52 -2.66 4.27
N THR A 229 -4.74 -3.37 5.09
CA THR A 229 -4.47 -4.81 4.93
C THR A 229 -5.73 -5.64 5.16
N TRP A 230 -6.55 -5.28 6.14
CA TRP A 230 -7.82 -5.93 6.41
C TRP A 230 -8.76 -5.81 5.21
N LEU A 231 -9.01 -4.58 4.76
CA LEU A 231 -9.88 -4.31 3.61
C LEU A 231 -9.41 -5.07 2.36
N ALA A 232 -8.15 -4.90 1.98
CA ALA A 232 -7.59 -5.54 0.79
C ALA A 232 -7.53 -7.06 0.93
N GLY A 233 -7.13 -7.58 2.08
CA GLY A 233 -6.97 -9.00 2.33
C GLY A 233 -8.31 -9.76 2.37
N GLN A 234 -9.37 -9.14 2.90
CA GLN A 234 -10.72 -9.73 2.86
C GLN A 234 -11.22 -9.91 1.42
N ILE A 235 -10.81 -9.03 0.51
CA ILE A 235 -11.12 -9.10 -0.92
C ILE A 235 -10.20 -10.13 -1.62
N ALA A 236 -8.88 -9.90 -1.57
CA ALA A 236 -7.90 -10.69 -2.33
C ALA A 236 -7.87 -12.16 -1.93
N PHE A 237 -8.02 -12.45 -0.63
CA PHE A 237 -7.91 -13.81 -0.10
C PHE A 237 -9.24 -14.55 -0.03
N GLN A 238 -10.30 -14.02 -0.65
CA GLN A 238 -11.58 -14.71 -0.75
C GLN A 238 -11.39 -16.10 -1.39
N GLY A 239 -11.87 -17.14 -0.70
CA GLY A 239 -11.71 -18.55 -1.10
C GLY A 239 -10.37 -19.19 -0.72
N HIS A 240 -9.50 -18.50 0.03
CA HIS A 240 -8.20 -19.01 0.45
C HIS A 240 -8.06 -18.99 1.98
N ASP A 241 -7.39 -19.99 2.56
CA ASP A 241 -7.06 -20.06 4.01
C ASP A 241 -6.31 -18.84 4.55
N ARG A 242 -5.71 -18.04 3.65
CA ARG A 242 -5.00 -16.81 3.99
C ARG A 242 -5.92 -15.76 4.57
N ARG A 243 -7.21 -15.77 4.21
CA ARG A 243 -8.24 -14.92 4.80
C ARG A 243 -8.51 -15.27 6.27
N SER A 244 -8.66 -16.55 6.58
CA SER A 244 -8.82 -17.01 7.97
C SER A 244 -7.58 -16.69 8.81
N TRP A 245 -6.38 -16.82 8.23
CA TRP A 245 -5.13 -16.38 8.86
C TRP A 245 -5.11 -14.87 9.12
N LEU A 246 -5.49 -14.05 8.12
CA LEU A 246 -5.65 -12.60 8.24
C LEU A 246 -6.57 -12.23 9.41
N GLN A 247 -7.74 -12.86 9.51
CA GLN A 247 -8.71 -12.61 10.57
C GLN A 247 -8.13 -12.92 11.95
N ARG A 248 -7.47 -14.06 12.12
CA ARG A 248 -6.82 -14.42 13.39
C ARG A 248 -5.73 -13.44 13.79
N CYS A 249 -4.92 -12.99 12.84
CA CYS A 249 -3.83 -12.06 13.10
C CYS A 249 -4.31 -10.65 13.41
N LEU A 250 -5.29 -10.13 12.65
CA LEU A 250 -5.57 -8.69 12.63
C LEU A 250 -6.90 -8.28 13.26
N ALA A 251 -7.84 -9.18 13.59
CA ALA A 251 -9.16 -8.80 14.07
C ALA A 251 -9.15 -7.94 15.36
N ARG A 252 -8.07 -8.00 16.15
CA ARG A 252 -7.89 -7.16 17.37
C ARG A 252 -7.16 -5.85 17.11
N HIS A 253 -6.62 -5.65 15.90
CA HIS A 253 -5.74 -4.55 15.52
C HIS A 253 -6.31 -3.71 14.38
N VAL A 254 -7.59 -3.88 14.06
CA VAL A 254 -8.30 -3.19 12.98
C VAL A 254 -9.53 -2.49 13.54
N SER A 255 -9.97 -1.44 12.86
CA SER A 255 -11.14 -0.68 13.29
C SER A 255 -12.43 -1.51 13.29
N ASP A 256 -13.31 -1.24 14.24
CA ASP A 256 -14.63 -1.87 14.31
C ASP A 256 -15.49 -1.66 13.05
N PRO A 257 -15.55 -0.46 12.45
CA PRO A 257 -16.27 -0.24 11.19
C PRO A 257 -15.82 -1.19 10.07
N LEU A 258 -14.52 -1.48 9.94
CA LEU A 258 -14.00 -2.40 8.92
C LEU A 258 -14.34 -3.86 9.19
N LYS A 259 -14.45 -4.27 10.46
CA LYS A 259 -14.87 -5.64 10.81
C LYS A 259 -16.33 -5.88 10.46
N ASN A 260 -17.16 -4.85 10.57
CA ASN A 260 -18.59 -4.90 10.31
C ASN A 260 -18.94 -4.65 8.83
N LEU A 261 -17.96 -4.25 8.02
CA LEU A 261 -18.16 -4.03 6.59
C LEU A 261 -18.48 -5.33 5.86
N SER A 262 -19.65 -5.39 5.21
CA SER A 262 -20.12 -6.57 4.48
C SER A 262 -19.47 -6.71 3.09
N ILE A 263 -18.15 -6.85 3.05
CA ILE A 263 -17.35 -6.94 1.81
C ILE A 263 -17.82 -8.07 0.88
N ASP A 264 -18.27 -9.20 1.43
CA ASP A 264 -18.75 -10.34 0.64
C ASP A 264 -20.08 -10.10 -0.09
N LYS A 265 -20.82 -9.06 0.31
CA LYS A 265 -22.08 -8.66 -0.36
C LYS A 265 -21.85 -7.65 -1.48
N MET A 266 -20.65 -7.09 -1.59
CA MET A 266 -20.36 -6.07 -2.59
C MET A 266 -20.16 -6.73 -3.96
N PRO A 267 -20.88 -6.26 -5.01
CA PRO A 267 -20.67 -6.73 -6.37
C PRO A 267 -19.21 -6.55 -6.79
N GLY A 268 -18.73 -7.46 -7.62
CA GLY A 268 -17.36 -7.36 -8.08
C GLY A 268 -17.00 -8.36 -9.16
N VAL A 269 -15.84 -8.14 -9.76
CA VAL A 269 -15.24 -9.05 -10.74
C VAL A 269 -13.79 -9.34 -10.37
N ARG A 270 -13.35 -10.56 -10.65
CA ARG A 270 -11.97 -11.01 -10.46
C ARG A 270 -11.35 -11.28 -11.81
N PHE A 271 -10.29 -10.56 -12.11
CA PHE A 271 -9.48 -10.71 -13.29
C PHE A 271 -8.17 -11.40 -12.91
N THR A 272 -7.92 -12.58 -13.48
CA THR A 272 -6.76 -13.43 -13.19
C THR A 272 -5.93 -13.65 -14.44
N GLU A 273 -4.66 -13.28 -14.38
CA GLU A 273 -3.68 -13.61 -15.40
C GLU A 273 -2.72 -14.67 -14.88
N VAL A 274 -2.49 -15.76 -15.61
CA VAL A 274 -1.60 -16.85 -15.19
C VAL A 274 -0.44 -16.99 -16.17
N VAL A 275 0.78 -16.93 -15.65
CA VAL A 275 2.02 -17.15 -16.42
C VAL A 275 2.79 -18.32 -15.83
N ALA A 276 3.35 -19.18 -16.69
CA ALA A 276 4.19 -20.29 -16.27
C ALA A 276 5.67 -19.86 -16.23
N LEU A 277 6.23 -19.66 -15.04
CA LEU A 277 7.61 -19.21 -14.84
C LEU A 277 8.57 -20.39 -14.62
N PRO A 278 9.79 -20.36 -15.18
CA PRO A 278 10.77 -21.41 -14.97
C PRO A 278 11.23 -21.50 -13.50
N LEU A 279 11.58 -22.71 -13.08
CA LEU A 279 12.17 -23.02 -11.77
C LEU A 279 13.66 -23.32 -11.90
N ALA A 280 14.42 -23.02 -10.83
CA ALA A 280 15.87 -23.27 -10.79
C ALA A 280 16.23 -24.77 -10.95
N GLY A 281 15.35 -25.68 -10.53
CA GLY A 281 15.52 -27.14 -10.67
C GLY A 281 14.95 -27.74 -11.95
N GLY A 282 14.58 -26.92 -12.94
CA GLY A 282 13.79 -27.36 -14.08
C GLY A 282 12.29 -27.40 -13.77
N GLY A 283 11.47 -27.41 -14.83
CA GLY A 283 10.01 -27.29 -14.72
C GLY A 283 9.51 -25.84 -14.70
N LYS A 284 8.20 -25.69 -14.55
CA LYS A 284 7.51 -24.39 -14.54
C LYS A 284 6.51 -24.34 -13.40
N SER A 285 6.32 -23.13 -12.86
CA SER A 285 5.28 -22.83 -11.87
C SER A 285 4.26 -21.85 -12.41
N PRO A 286 2.96 -22.06 -12.17
CA PRO A 286 2.00 -21.00 -12.37
C PRO A 286 2.22 -19.88 -11.35
N LEU A 287 2.35 -18.66 -11.87
CA LEU A 287 2.22 -17.42 -11.14
C LEU A 287 0.90 -16.78 -11.56
N GLU A 288 0.01 -16.54 -10.61
CA GLU A 288 -1.24 -15.83 -10.84
C GLU A 288 -1.10 -14.37 -10.41
N LEU A 289 -1.52 -13.48 -11.30
CA LEU A 289 -1.64 -12.05 -11.08
C LEU A 289 -3.13 -11.75 -10.99
N VAL A 290 -3.60 -11.35 -9.81
CA VAL A 290 -5.03 -11.23 -9.52
C VAL A 290 -5.38 -9.76 -9.30
N THR A 291 -6.30 -9.25 -10.11
CA THR A 291 -6.94 -7.95 -9.94
C THR A 291 -8.39 -8.17 -9.53
N ASP A 292 -8.70 -7.91 -8.28
CA ASP A 292 -10.07 -7.85 -7.79
C ASP A 292 -10.60 -6.42 -7.96
N LEU A 293 -11.82 -6.31 -8.46
CA LEU A 293 -12.57 -5.05 -8.58
C LEU A 293 -13.86 -5.21 -7.80
N VAL A 294 -14.09 -4.32 -6.85
CA VAL A 294 -15.28 -4.32 -5.98
C VAL A 294 -16.00 -3.00 -6.13
N GLU A 295 -17.29 -3.04 -6.44
CA GLU A 295 -18.10 -1.84 -6.57
C GLU A 295 -18.27 -1.17 -5.20
N LEU A 296 -18.08 0.15 -5.17
CA LEU A 296 -18.20 0.96 -3.97
C LEU A 296 -19.65 1.42 -3.81
N PRO A 297 -20.36 0.97 -2.76
CA PRO A 297 -21.82 1.07 -2.70
C PRO A 297 -22.35 2.51 -2.68
N LEU A 298 -21.59 3.46 -2.12
CA LEU A 298 -22.03 4.84 -1.98
C LEU A 298 -21.33 5.80 -2.95
N ALA A 299 -20.38 5.32 -3.77
CA ALA A 299 -19.60 6.20 -4.64
C ALA A 299 -20.48 7.01 -5.61
N ALA A 300 -21.46 6.36 -6.24
CA ALA A 300 -22.40 7.01 -7.15
C ALA A 300 -23.30 8.04 -6.43
N GLU A 301 -23.83 7.70 -5.25
CA GLU A 301 -24.65 8.60 -4.43
C GLU A 301 -23.86 9.86 -4.03
N LYS A 302 -22.57 9.69 -3.70
CA LYS A 302 -21.67 10.79 -3.32
C LYS A 302 -21.12 11.57 -4.52
N GLY A 303 -21.45 11.17 -5.75
CA GLY A 303 -20.98 11.83 -6.96
C GLY A 303 -19.49 11.66 -7.25
N PHE A 304 -18.86 10.59 -6.72
CA PHE A 304 -17.46 10.29 -7.00
C PHE A 304 -17.31 9.59 -8.36
N ALA A 305 -16.27 9.96 -9.11
CA ALA A 305 -15.96 9.36 -10.40
C ALA A 305 -15.39 7.94 -10.23
N GLU A 306 -14.58 7.71 -9.20
CA GLU A 306 -14.01 6.40 -8.90
C GLU A 306 -15.02 5.53 -8.14
N ARG A 307 -15.66 4.62 -8.87
CA ARG A 307 -16.76 3.78 -8.36
C ARG A 307 -16.35 2.38 -7.96
N TRP A 308 -15.10 2.02 -8.16
CA TRP A 308 -14.60 0.68 -7.89
C TRP A 308 -13.36 0.74 -7.01
N LEU A 309 -13.22 -0.22 -6.10
CA LEU A 309 -11.97 -0.51 -5.41
C LEU A 309 -11.22 -1.61 -6.16
N LEU A 310 -10.04 -1.27 -6.64
CA LEU A 310 -9.07 -2.24 -7.16
C LEU A 310 -8.22 -2.77 -6.02
N VAL A 311 -8.07 -4.10 -5.95
CA VAL A 311 -7.09 -4.78 -5.11
C VAL A 311 -6.24 -5.69 -5.98
N TYR A 312 -4.92 -5.50 -5.95
CA TYR A 312 -3.98 -6.32 -6.73
C TYR A 312 -3.15 -7.23 -5.82
N SER A 313 -3.08 -8.50 -6.16
CA SER A 313 -2.32 -9.51 -5.44
C SER A 313 -1.60 -10.48 -6.38
N ILE A 314 -0.59 -11.18 -5.83
CA ILE A 314 0.20 -12.18 -6.55
C ILE A 314 0.11 -13.50 -5.81
N HIS A 315 -0.15 -14.58 -6.54
CA HIS A 315 -0.16 -15.93 -6.02
C HIS A 315 0.85 -16.80 -6.78
N ASP A 316 1.98 -17.07 -6.12
CA ASP A 316 3.00 -18.00 -6.59
C ASP A 316 2.71 -19.37 -5.98
N HIS A 317 2.37 -20.37 -6.80
CA HIS A 317 1.97 -21.69 -6.29
C HIS A 317 3.12 -22.46 -5.59
N HIS A 318 4.38 -22.00 -5.70
CA HIS A 318 5.45 -22.52 -4.83
C HIS A 318 5.47 -21.92 -3.43
N LYS A 319 4.82 -20.77 -3.24
CA LYS A 319 4.64 -20.17 -1.93
C LYS A 319 3.27 -20.58 -1.39
N SER A 320 3.20 -20.72 -0.07
CA SER A 320 1.99 -21.19 0.60
C SER A 320 0.85 -20.18 0.64
N SER A 321 1.04 -18.92 0.21
CA SER A 321 0.03 -17.89 0.36
C SER A 321 0.14 -16.76 -0.66
N PRO A 322 -1.01 -16.25 -1.17
CA PRO A 322 -1.06 -15.03 -1.95
C PRO A 322 -0.58 -13.82 -1.15
N GLN A 323 -0.04 -12.83 -1.85
CA GLN A 323 0.53 -11.62 -1.27
C GLN A 323 -0.14 -10.38 -1.89
N LEU A 324 -0.58 -9.44 -1.04
CA LEU A 324 -1.08 -8.13 -1.45
C LEU A 324 0.04 -7.29 -2.05
N VAL A 325 -0.30 -6.46 -3.04
CA VAL A 325 0.63 -5.48 -3.60
C VAL A 325 0.10 -4.07 -3.45
N THR A 326 -1.15 -3.82 -3.85
CA THR A 326 -1.73 -2.47 -3.78
C THR A 326 -3.25 -2.52 -3.74
N LEU A 327 -3.84 -1.41 -3.31
CA LEU A 327 -5.26 -1.09 -3.46
C LEU A 327 -5.44 0.39 -3.79
N PHE A 328 -6.46 0.72 -4.59
CA PHE A 328 -6.88 2.10 -4.89
C PHE A 328 -8.21 2.12 -5.63
N THR A 329 -8.87 3.29 -5.66
CA THR A 329 -10.12 3.47 -6.37
C THR A 329 -9.89 3.70 -7.87
N VAL A 330 -10.81 3.22 -8.71
CA VAL A 330 -10.78 3.36 -10.18
C VAL A 330 -12.18 3.65 -10.73
N THR A 331 -12.24 4.21 -11.93
CA THR A 331 -13.49 4.60 -12.61
C THR A 331 -14.14 3.42 -13.37
N ASP A 332 -15.37 3.63 -13.83
CA ASP A 332 -16.08 2.66 -14.69
C ASP A 332 -15.31 2.37 -15.99
N GLU A 333 -14.73 3.40 -16.62
CA GLU A 333 -13.97 3.25 -17.87
C GLU A 333 -12.76 2.33 -17.70
N PHE A 334 -12.12 2.38 -16.54
CA PHE A 334 -11.01 1.49 -16.22
C PHE A 334 -11.45 0.03 -16.15
N VAL A 335 -12.61 -0.23 -15.50
CA VAL A 335 -13.19 -1.57 -15.39
C VAL A 335 -13.59 -2.10 -16.77
N ASP A 336 -14.18 -1.27 -17.60
CA ASP A 336 -14.57 -1.64 -18.97
C ASP A 336 -13.34 -1.94 -19.84
N ALA A 337 -12.26 -1.18 -19.70
CA ALA A 337 -11.00 -1.48 -20.38
C ALA A 337 -10.42 -2.86 -19.97
N LEU A 338 -10.56 -3.25 -18.69
CA LEU A 338 -10.17 -4.58 -18.22
C LEU A 338 -11.10 -5.69 -18.74
N ARG A 339 -12.40 -5.45 -18.80
CA ARG A 339 -13.39 -6.37 -19.39
C ARG A 339 -13.10 -6.62 -20.87
N ASP A 340 -12.85 -5.56 -21.63
CA ASP A 340 -12.46 -5.63 -23.04
C ASP A 340 -11.17 -6.43 -23.24
N ARG A 341 -10.19 -6.21 -22.35
CA ARG A 341 -8.93 -6.96 -22.38
C ARG A 341 -9.16 -8.45 -22.13
N ALA A 342 -10.01 -8.80 -21.16
CA ALA A 342 -10.39 -10.19 -20.90
C ALA A 342 -11.10 -10.83 -22.10
N ALA A 343 -12.03 -10.11 -22.72
CA ALA A 343 -12.80 -10.58 -23.88
C ALA A 343 -11.91 -10.87 -25.09
N LYS A 344 -10.91 -10.02 -25.35
CA LYS A 344 -9.95 -10.19 -26.45
C LYS A 344 -9.00 -11.38 -26.25
N ARG A 345 -8.90 -11.95 -25.04
CA ARG A 345 -8.04 -13.10 -24.68
C ARG A 345 -6.61 -13.01 -25.24
N LYS A 346 -6.01 -11.81 -25.28
CA LYS A 346 -4.64 -11.60 -25.77
C LYS A 346 -3.64 -12.25 -24.81
N ARG A 347 -3.35 -13.52 -25.06
CA ARG A 347 -2.49 -14.36 -24.22
C ARG A 347 -1.06 -13.84 -24.08
N SER A 348 -0.60 -12.99 -25.00
CA SER A 348 0.77 -12.48 -25.05
C SER A 348 1.01 -11.18 -24.25
N ASP A 349 0.04 -10.69 -23.47
CA ASP A 349 0.16 -9.43 -22.73
C ASP A 349 0.13 -9.61 -21.20
N VAL A 350 0.51 -10.78 -20.67
CA VAL A 350 0.57 -10.96 -19.21
C VAL A 350 1.80 -10.24 -18.66
N ARG A 351 1.62 -9.32 -17.70
CA ARG A 351 2.72 -8.53 -17.12
C ARG A 351 2.42 -8.09 -15.69
N LEU A 352 3.46 -7.78 -14.93
CA LEU A 352 3.31 -7.12 -13.62
C LEU A 352 2.69 -5.72 -13.82
N ARG A 353 1.77 -5.35 -12.93
CA ARG A 353 1.04 -4.08 -12.97
C ARG A 353 1.10 -3.38 -11.62
N TYR A 354 0.76 -2.10 -11.61
CA TYR A 354 0.53 -1.33 -10.39
C TYR A 354 1.72 -1.37 -9.43
N ASN A 355 2.92 -1.21 -10.01
CA ASN A 355 4.21 -1.26 -9.33
C ASN A 355 4.54 -2.59 -8.66
N ALA A 356 3.89 -3.69 -9.02
CA ALA A 356 4.24 -5.00 -8.53
C ALA A 356 5.67 -5.41 -8.89
N TRP A 357 6.37 -6.07 -7.95
CA TRP A 357 7.67 -6.68 -8.20
C TRP A 357 7.65 -8.16 -7.84
N TYR A 358 8.26 -8.99 -8.68
CA TYR A 358 8.41 -10.41 -8.44
C TYR A 358 9.76 -10.92 -8.98
N PRO A 359 10.59 -11.64 -8.18
CA PRO A 359 11.99 -11.90 -8.53
C PRO A 359 12.24 -12.61 -9.87
N ARG A 360 11.29 -13.45 -10.31
CA ARG A 360 11.43 -14.27 -11.53
C ARG A 360 10.65 -13.73 -12.72
N MET A 361 10.12 -12.52 -12.61
CA MET A 361 9.36 -11.87 -13.67
C MET A 361 9.94 -10.47 -13.89
N THR A 362 10.61 -10.29 -15.02
CA THR A 362 11.13 -8.99 -15.44
C THR A 362 10.00 -8.10 -15.93
N GLN A 363 10.27 -6.80 -16.05
CA GLN A 363 9.35 -5.87 -16.69
C GLN A 363 9.27 -6.23 -18.18
N GLY A 364 8.16 -6.82 -18.60
CA GLY A 364 7.98 -7.34 -19.95
C GLY A 364 6.64 -8.03 -20.14
N HIS A 365 6.38 -8.46 -21.38
CA HIS A 365 5.17 -9.17 -21.76
C HIS A 365 5.43 -10.68 -21.77
N TYR A 366 4.50 -11.43 -21.20
CA TYR A 366 4.55 -12.87 -21.12
C TYR A 366 3.33 -13.51 -21.76
N SER A 367 3.55 -14.71 -22.31
CA SER A 367 2.47 -15.58 -22.74
C SER A 367 1.83 -16.26 -21.53
N GLY A 368 0.50 -16.23 -21.45
CA GLY A 368 -0.26 -16.79 -20.35
C GLY A 368 -1.75 -16.96 -20.66
N THR A 369 -2.54 -17.23 -19.63
CA THR A 369 -3.99 -17.28 -19.71
C THR A 369 -4.59 -16.09 -18.97
N ILE A 370 -5.73 -15.60 -19.46
CA ILE A 370 -6.47 -14.49 -18.85
C ILE A 370 -7.89 -14.97 -18.64
N THR A 371 -8.40 -14.79 -17.42
CA THR A 371 -9.75 -15.16 -17.03
C THR A 371 -10.40 -14.00 -16.29
N LEU A 372 -11.67 -13.74 -16.59
CA LEU A 372 -12.51 -12.81 -15.84
C LEU A 372 -13.70 -13.61 -15.30
N LYS A 373 -13.97 -13.47 -13.99
CA LYS A 373 -15.12 -14.09 -13.32
C LYS A 373 -15.84 -13.05 -12.49
N ALA A 374 -17.15 -13.22 -12.30
CA ALA A 374 -17.83 -12.53 -11.20
C ALA A 374 -17.20 -12.97 -9.87
N ARG A 375 -17.08 -12.06 -8.91
CA ARG A 375 -16.73 -12.41 -7.54
C ARG A 375 -17.91 -13.14 -6.92
N GLU A 376 -17.64 -14.18 -6.14
CA GLU A 376 -18.68 -14.85 -5.37
C GLU A 376 -19.24 -13.86 -4.34
N THR A 377 -20.52 -13.51 -4.46
CA THR A 377 -21.23 -12.76 -3.41
C THR A 377 -21.88 -13.76 -2.47
N ARG A 378 -21.66 -13.64 -1.16
CA ARG A 378 -22.18 -14.57 -0.15
C ARG A 378 -23.03 -13.85 0.90
#